data_AF-X1UHE8-F1
#
_entry.id   AF-X1UHE8-F1
#
_cell.length_a   1.000
_cell.length_b   1.000
_cell.length_c   1.000
_cell.angle_alpha   90.00
_cell.angle_beta   90.00
_cell.angle_gamma   90.00
#
_symmetry.space_group_name_H-M   'P 1'
#
loop_
_entity.id
_entity.type
_entity.pdbx_description
1 polymer ?
#
loop_
_entity_poly.entity_id
_entity_poly.type
_entity_poly.pdbx_seq_one_letter_code
_entity_poly.pdbx_strand_id
1 'polypeptide(L)'
;MYGLRINSIESLLQGIGVAALPGEKLTVMVGDTVRVHLAVDYRGPAIDGEIHVSYGRQDTWFNEDGYKQADTPVHFAQSMDWVPY
;
A
#
# COMPACT_ATOMS: atom_id res chain seq x y z
N MET A 1 -29.75 -24.12 18.58
CA MET A 1 -29.66 -24.60 17.18
C MET A 1 -28.74 -23.65 16.44
N TYR A 2 -27.47 -24.03 16.22
CA TYR A 2 -26.55 -23.20 15.42
C TYR A 2 -26.67 -23.66 13.96
N GLY A 3 -27.26 -22.82 13.11
CA GLY A 3 -27.39 -23.09 11.68
C GLY A 3 -26.05 -22.91 10.98
N LEU A 4 -25.70 -23.86 10.12
CA LEU A 4 -24.53 -23.78 9.25
C LEU A 4 -24.70 -22.57 8.31
N ARG A 5 -23.86 -21.53 8.44
CA ARG A 5 -23.77 -20.48 7.42
C ARG A 5 -22.96 -21.03 6.25
N ILE A 6 -23.64 -21.31 5.13
CA ILE A 6 -22.97 -21.59 3.87
C ILE A 6 -22.61 -20.24 3.25
N ASN A 7 -21.35 -19.83 3.40
CA ASN A 7 -20.82 -18.68 2.66
C ASN A 7 -20.64 -19.10 1.19
N SER A 8 -21.04 -18.27 0.22
CA SER A 8 -20.73 -18.50 -1.19
C SER A 8 -19.21 -18.47 -1.40
N ILE A 9 -18.70 -19.20 -2.40
CA ILE A 9 -17.27 -19.22 -2.76
C ILE A 9 -16.75 -17.80 -3.01
N GLU A 10 -17.57 -16.94 -3.61
CA GLU A 10 -17.27 -15.52 -3.86
C GLU A 10 -16.99 -14.75 -2.56
N SER A 11 -17.69 -15.08 -1.47
CA SER A 11 -17.52 -14.48 -0.15
C SER A 11 -16.26 -15.00 0.57
N LEU A 12 -15.83 -16.23 0.27
CA LEU A 12 -14.53 -16.77 0.70
C LEU A 12 -13.36 -16.14 -0.07
N LEU A 13 -13.56 -15.84 -1.36
CA LEU A 13 -12.54 -15.25 -2.23
C LEU A 13 -12.34 -13.74 -1.98
N GLN A 14 -13.37 -13.01 -1.53
CA GLN A 14 -13.25 -11.59 -1.14
C GLN A 14 -12.17 -11.32 -0.08
N GLY A 15 -11.76 -12.33 0.70
CA GLY A 15 -10.71 -12.21 1.72
C GLY A 15 -9.32 -12.65 1.28
N ILE A 16 -9.16 -13.24 0.08
CA ILE A 16 -7.88 -13.76 -0.41
C ILE A 16 -7.36 -12.80 -1.47
N GLY A 17 -6.60 -11.78 -1.03
CA GLY A 17 -5.88 -10.90 -1.93
C GLY A 17 -4.81 -11.67 -2.71
N VAL A 18 -4.70 -11.40 -4.02
CA VAL A 18 -3.55 -11.84 -4.80
C VAL A 18 -2.42 -10.84 -4.59
N ALA A 19 -1.32 -11.29 -4.00
CA ALA A 19 -0.11 -10.48 -3.86
C ALA A 19 0.83 -10.73 -5.05
N ALA A 20 1.39 -9.67 -5.60
CA ALA A 20 2.55 -9.80 -6.47
C ALA A 20 3.79 -10.09 -5.63
N LEU A 21 4.67 -10.98 -6.11
CA LEU A 21 5.95 -11.20 -5.46
C LEU A 21 6.87 -9.99 -5.67
N PRO A 22 7.92 -9.82 -4.83
CA PRO A 22 8.92 -8.78 -5.05
C PRO A 22 9.50 -8.82 -6.48
N GLY A 23 9.44 -7.69 -7.18
CA GLY A 23 9.91 -7.57 -8.56
C GLY A 23 8.90 -8.00 -9.63
N GLU A 24 7.74 -8.53 -9.24
CA GLU A 24 6.66 -8.87 -10.17
C GLU A 24 5.63 -7.74 -10.30
N LYS A 25 4.93 -7.71 -11.43
CA LYS A 25 3.85 -6.77 -11.68
C LYS A 25 2.53 -7.36 -11.18
N LEU A 26 1.87 -6.67 -10.24
CA LEU A 26 0.48 -6.97 -9.91
C LEU A 26 -0.41 -6.65 -11.11
N THR A 27 -1.11 -7.65 -11.63
CA THR A 27 -2.12 -7.46 -12.67
C THR A 27 -3.44 -7.10 -12.01
N VAL A 28 -4.01 -5.96 -12.38
CA VAL A 28 -5.28 -5.43 -11.85
C VAL A 28 -6.24 -5.13 -12.98
N MET A 29 -7.53 -5.30 -12.74
CA MET A 29 -8.62 -5.01 -13.66
C MET A 29 -9.41 -3.78 -13.20
N VAL A 30 -10.14 -3.16 -14.12
CA VAL A 30 -11.03 -2.04 -13.77
C VAL A 30 -12.11 -2.55 -12.81
N GLY A 31 -12.23 -1.88 -11.65
CA GLY A 31 -13.15 -2.26 -10.57
C GLY A 31 -12.46 -2.98 -9.41
N ASP A 32 -11.21 -3.40 -9.55
CA ASP A 32 -10.44 -4.00 -8.47
C ASP A 32 -10.09 -2.96 -7.40
N THR A 33 -10.05 -3.42 -6.14
CA THR A 33 -9.49 -2.65 -5.03
C THR A 33 -8.05 -3.07 -4.78
N VAL A 34 -7.12 -2.13 -4.87
CA VAL A 34 -5.71 -2.36 -4.55
C VAL A 34 -5.41 -1.86 -3.14
N ARG A 35 -4.76 -2.71 -2.33
CA ARG A 35 -4.20 -2.30 -1.04
C ARG A 35 -2.68 -2.28 -1.12
N VAL A 36 -2.09 -1.16 -0.77
CA VAL A 36 -0.63 -0.98 -0.74
C VAL A 36 -0.17 -0.96 0.70
N HIS A 37 0.84 -1.77 1.02
CA HIS A 37 1.57 -1.71 2.28
C HIS A 37 2.97 -1.18 1.95
N LEU A 38 3.31 -0.02 2.52
CA LEU A 38 4.62 0.61 2.38
C LEU A 38 5.35 0.48 3.71
N ALA A 39 6.65 0.22 3.66
CA ALA A 39 7.58 0.37 4.77
C ALA A 39 8.70 1.30 4.33
N VAL A 40 9.17 2.16 5.22
CA VAL A 40 10.25 3.10 4.93
C VAL A 40 11.32 2.96 6.00
N ASP A 41 12.56 2.77 5.58
CA ASP A 41 13.70 2.87 6.49
C ASP A 41 14.20 4.32 6.54
N TYR A 42 14.40 4.84 7.75
CA TYR A 42 14.93 6.20 7.96
C TYR A 42 16.24 6.18 8.76
N ARG A 43 17.17 7.05 8.36
CA ARG A 43 18.40 7.37 9.09
C ARG A 43 18.67 8.87 8.98
N GLY A 44 18.73 9.56 10.10
CA GLY A 44 18.97 10.99 10.13
C GLY A 44 18.57 11.65 11.45
N PRO A 45 18.53 13.00 11.48
CA PRO A 45 18.01 13.77 12.61
C PRO A 45 16.54 13.47 12.91
N ALA A 46 16.06 13.83 14.10
CA ALA A 46 14.63 13.77 14.37
C ALA A 46 13.87 14.75 13.46
N ILE A 47 12.82 14.29 12.79
CA ILE A 47 12.00 15.10 11.89
C ILE A 47 10.54 14.64 11.93
N ASP A 48 9.64 15.61 12.12
CA ASP A 48 8.22 15.42 11.85
C ASP A 48 7.98 15.69 10.37
N GLY A 49 7.29 14.76 9.71
CA GLY A 49 7.00 14.86 8.30
C GLY A 49 5.77 14.05 7.92
N GLU A 50 5.65 13.79 6.63
CA GLU A 50 4.53 13.05 6.06
C GLU A 50 5.08 12.06 5.03
N ILE A 51 4.57 10.83 5.08
CA ILE A 51 4.76 9.88 3.98
C ILE A 51 3.69 10.20 2.94
N HIS A 52 4.15 10.67 1.79
CA HIS A 52 3.32 10.98 0.65
C HIS A 52 3.17 9.76 -0.25
N VAL A 53 1.94 9.29 -0.44
CA VAL A 53 1.64 8.16 -1.31
C VAL A 53 0.88 8.66 -2.54
N SER A 54 1.50 8.47 -3.71
CA SER A 54 0.91 8.81 -5.00
C SER A 54 0.86 7.62 -5.95
N TYR A 55 -0.28 7.38 -6.61
CA TYR A 55 -0.34 6.53 -7.80
C TYR A 55 -0.27 7.38 -9.07
N GLY A 56 0.32 6.82 -10.11
CA GLY A 56 0.42 7.46 -11.41
C GLY A 56 0.54 6.43 -12.50
N ARG A 57 0.49 6.92 -13.73
CA ARG A 57 0.82 6.15 -14.92
C ARG A 57 2.14 6.64 -15.49
N GLN A 58 2.95 5.71 -15.96
CA GLN A 58 4.18 6.06 -16.65
C GLN A 58 3.95 6.01 -18.16
N ASP A 59 4.02 7.17 -18.80
CA ASP A 59 4.22 7.28 -20.25
C ASP A 59 5.73 7.56 -20.50
N THR A 60 6.11 8.59 -21.26
CA THR A 60 7.53 8.98 -21.40
C THR A 60 8.13 9.56 -20.10
N TRP A 61 7.28 10.05 -19.19
CA TRP A 61 7.61 10.52 -17.84
C TRP A 61 6.59 9.93 -16.84
N PHE A 62 6.93 9.92 -15.54
CA PHE A 62 5.96 9.54 -14.51
C PHE A 62 4.90 10.64 -14.40
N ASN A 63 3.68 10.33 -14.83
CA ASN A 63 2.53 11.22 -14.74
C ASN A 63 1.71 10.80 -13.54
N GLU A 64 1.76 11.60 -12.48
CA GLU A 64 0.88 11.42 -11.32
C GLU A 64 -0.57 11.56 -11.80
N ASP A 65 -1.37 10.50 -11.66
CA ASP A 65 -2.74 10.49 -12.13
C ASP A 65 -3.61 11.07 -11.03
N GLY A 66 -3.89 12.37 -11.15
CA GLY A 66 -5.05 13.06 -10.59
C GLY A 66 -5.33 12.76 -9.12
N TYR A 67 -4.74 13.60 -8.26
CA TYR A 67 -4.93 13.72 -6.82
C TYR A 67 -4.12 12.77 -5.93
N LYS A 68 -3.15 13.38 -5.24
CA LYS A 68 -2.69 13.06 -3.89
C LYS A 68 -3.68 12.20 -3.10
N GLN A 69 -3.27 10.98 -2.80
CA GLN A 69 -4.13 9.91 -2.33
C GLN A 69 -4.11 9.84 -0.81
N ALA A 70 -2.93 10.01 -0.22
CA ALA A 70 -2.77 10.10 1.22
C ALA A 70 -1.47 10.84 1.58
N ASP A 71 -1.56 11.67 2.62
CA ASP A 71 -0.43 11.91 3.52
C ASP A 71 -0.65 11.14 4.78
N THR A 72 0.38 10.44 5.23
CA THR A 72 0.39 9.84 6.56
C THR A 72 1.42 10.60 7.39
N PRO A 73 0.97 11.42 8.37
CA PRO A 73 1.88 12.07 9.31
C PRO A 73 2.73 11.03 10.02
N VAL A 74 4.03 11.28 10.12
CA VAL A 74 4.99 10.39 10.75
C VAL A 74 6.03 11.20 11.51
N HIS A 75 6.42 10.70 12.67
CA HIS A 75 7.58 11.17 13.39
C HIS A 75 8.74 10.22 13.14
N PHE A 76 9.80 10.70 12.51
CA PHE A 76 11.05 9.98 12.40
C PHE A 76 11.95 10.36 13.56
N ALA A 77 12.27 9.40 14.42
CA ALA A 77 13.23 9.60 15.50
C ALA A 77 14.66 9.70 14.94
N GLN A 78 15.50 10.44 15.67
CA GLN A 78 16.92 10.50 15.33
C GLN A 78 17.55 9.11 15.36
N SER A 79 18.26 8.74 14.29
CA SER A 79 18.98 7.48 14.21
C SER A 79 20.25 7.59 13.37
N MET A 80 21.32 6.94 13.84
CA MET A 80 22.55 6.72 13.07
C MET A 80 22.52 5.42 12.25
N ASP A 81 21.52 4.57 12.49
CA ASP A 81 21.24 3.34 11.76
C ASP A 81 19.94 3.47 10.94
N TRP A 82 19.75 2.61 9.94
CA TRP A 82 18.47 2.50 9.23
C TRP A 82 17.44 1.81 10.13
N VAL A 83 16.34 2.50 10.42
CA VAL A 83 15.26 2.02 11.27
C VAL A 83 13.95 1.98 10.48
N PRO A 84 13.16 0.90 10.55
CA PRO A 84 11.90 0.78 9.83
C PRO A 84 10.79 1.62 10.47
N TYR A 85 9.96 2.23 9.62
CA TYR A 85 8.73 2.97 9.91
C TYR A 85 7.59 2.49 9.01
#